data_AF-A0A150MGM7-F1
#
_entry.id   AF-A0A150MGM7-F1
#
_cell.length_a   1.000
_cell.length_b   1.000
_cell.length_c   1.000
_cell.angle_alpha   90.00
_cell.angle_beta   90.00
_cell.angle_gamma   90.00
#
_symmetry.space_group_name_H-M   'P 1'
#
loop_
_entity.id
_entity.type
_entity.pdbx_description
1 polymer ?
#
loop_
_entity_poly.entity_id
_entity_poly.type
_entity_poly.pdbx_seq_one_letter_code
_entity_poly.pdbx_strand_id
1 'polypeptide(L)' 'MWKWRKDTVIANVLHNDRNDITQAIARLVEYIHERPEEVLQRLRCAA' A
#
# COMPACT_ATOMS: atom_id res chain seq x y z
N MET A 1 -8.12 -3.94 -8.93
CA MET A 1 -7.86 -3.54 -7.53
C MET A 1 -7.48 -4.73 -6.65
N TRP A 2 -8.30 -5.80 -6.60
CA TRP A 2 -7.98 -7.03 -5.85
C TRP A 2 -6.72 -7.76 -6.34
N LYS A 3 -6.45 -7.72 -7.66
CA LYS A 3 -5.24 -8.30 -8.26
C LYS A 3 -3.96 -7.66 -7.69
N TRP A 4 -3.89 -6.33 -7.72
CA TRP A 4 -2.74 -5.58 -7.21
C TRP A 4 -2.52 -5.74 -5.70
N ARG A 5 -3.58 -5.72 -4.88
CA ARG A 5 -3.45 -6.01 -3.44
C ARG A 5 -2.88 -7.40 -3.18
N LYS A 6 -3.29 -8.41 -3.94
CA LYS A 6 -2.73 -9.75 -3.81
C LYS A 6 -1.28 -9.81 -4.26
N ASP A 7 -0.92 -9.17 -5.37
CA ASP A 7 0.47 -9.17 -5.87
C ASP A 7 1.42 -8.50 -4.86
N THR A 8 1.00 -7.37 -4.26
CA THR A 8 1.77 -6.68 -3.21
C THR A 8 1.82 -7.47 -1.89
N VAL A 9 0.71 -8.11 -1.48
CA VAL A 9 0.67 -8.95 -0.27
C VAL A 9 1.49 -10.23 -0.44
N ILE A 10 1.46 -10.85 -1.63
CA ILE A 10 2.26 -12.04 -1.94
C ILE A 10 3.75 -11.69 -1.97
N ALA A 11 4.12 -10.52 -2.51
CA ALA A 11 5.49 -10.02 -2.41
C ALA A 11 5.91 -9.76 -0.95
N ASN A 12 5.05 -9.15 -0.13
CA ASN A 12 5.31 -8.90 1.29
C ASN A 12 5.38 -10.18 2.14
N VAL A 13 4.67 -11.24 1.75
CA VAL A 13 4.74 -12.57 2.39
C VAL A 13 6.00 -13.34 1.96
N LEU A 14 6.54 -13.07 0.77
CA LEU A 14 7.78 -13.71 0.29
C LEU A 14 9.06 -13.10 0.88
N HIS A 15 9.02 -11.84 1.35
CA HIS A 15 10.15 -11.18 2.01
C HIS A 15 10.06 -11.36 3.52
N ASN A 16 10.78 -12.36 4.03
CA ASN A 16 10.89 -12.69 5.46
C ASN A 16 11.64 -11.63 6.30
N ASP A 17 11.97 -10.48 5.71
CA ASP A 17 12.71 -9.42 6.38
C ASP A 17 11.75 -8.38 6.96
N ARG A 18 11.72 -8.28 8.30
CA ARG A 18 10.91 -7.28 9.00
C ARG A 18 11.29 -5.85 8.58
N ASN A 19 12.52 -5.62 8.12
CA ASN A 19 12.90 -4.32 7.59
C ASN A 19 12.20 -4.01 6.26
N ASP A 20 12.05 -4.99 5.37
CA ASP A 20 11.37 -4.81 4.08
C ASP A 20 9.89 -4.48 4.30
N ILE A 21 9.24 -5.17 5.25
CA ILE A 21 7.85 -4.86 5.64
C ILE A 21 7.75 -3.45 6.22
N THR A 22 8.67 -3.06 7.11
CA THR A 22 8.68 -1.73 7.72
C THR A 22 8.89 -0.64 6.68
N GLN A 23 9.80 -0.86 5.73
CA GLN A 23 10.06 0.07 4.63
C GLN A 23 8.88 0.16 3.65
N ALA A 24 8.22 -0.95 3.36
CA ALA A 24 7.02 -0.97 2.53
C ALA A 24 5.87 -0.20 3.18
N ILE A 25 5.69 -0.34 4.50
CA ILE A 25 4.70 0.43 5.27
C ILE A 25 5.06 1.92 5.25
N ALA A 26 6.33 2.28 5.47
CA ALA A 26 6.77 3.68 5.45
C ALA A 26 6.49 4.34 4.09
N ARG A 27 6.83 3.67 2.98
CA ARG A 27 6.55 4.15 1.62
C ARG A 27 5.05 4.27 1.34
N LEU A 28 4.24 3.37 1.87
CA LEU A 28 2.78 3.45 1.74
C LEU A 28 2.22 4.65 2.51
N VAL A 29 2.70 4.92 3.73
CA VAL A 29 2.27 6.08 4.54
C VAL A 29 2.67 7.39 3.87
N GLU A 30 3.87 7.47 3.31
CA GLU A 30 4.35 8.63 2.55
C GLU A 30 3.47 8.88 1.32
N TYR A 31 3.19 7.83 0.53
CA TYR A 31 2.30 7.94 -0.63
C TYR A 31 0.89 8.44 -0.28
N ILE A 32 0.36 8.02 0.87
CA ILE A 32 -0.96 8.47 1.36
C ILE A 32 -0.92 9.95 1.75
N HIS A 33 0.16 10.41 2.40
CA HIS A 33 0.32 11.82 2.78
C HIS A 33 0.49 12.73 1.57
N GLU A 34 1.22 12.28 0.54
CA GLU A 34 1.44 13.07 -0.67
C GLU A 34 0.19 13.19 -1.55
N ARG A 35 -0.72 12.20 -1.50
CA ARG A 35 -1.86 12.10 -2.44
C ARG A 35 -3.16 11.63 -1.77
N PRO A 36 -3.64 12.35 -0.74
CA PRO A 36 -4.81 11.91 0.02
C PRO A 36 -6.06 11.80 -0.85
N GLU A 37 -6.29 12.70 -1.81
CA GLU A 37 -7.47 12.69 -2.68
C GLU A 37 -7.46 11.51 -3.66
N GLU A 38 -6.29 11.20 -4.24
CA GLU A 38 -6.12 10.05 -5.15
C GLU A 38 -6.38 8.74 -4.39
N VAL A 39 -5.90 8.65 -3.15
CA VAL A 39 -6.15 7.50 -2.28
C VAL A 39 -7.62 7.41 -1.92
N LEU A 40 -8.27 8.51 -1.53
CA LEU A 40 -9.70 8.55 -1.20
C LEU A 40 -10.58 8.15 -2.40
N GLN A 41 -10.27 8.68 -3.59
CA GLN A 41 -10.96 8.34 -4.84
C GLN A 41 -10.79 6.84 -5.18
N ARG A 42 -9.59 6.28 -4.98
CA ARG A 42 -9.32 4.84 -5.22
C ARG A 42 -9.97 3.94 -4.17
N LEU A 43 -10.09 4.40 -2.93
CA LEU A 43 -10.83 3.70 -1.88
C LEU A 43 -12.35 3.77 -2.08
N ARG A 44 -12.83 4.47 -3.12
CA ARG A 44 -14.24 4.79 -3.34
C ARG A 44 -14.86 5.46 -2.11
N CYS A 45 -14.05 6.20 -1.36
CA CYS A 45 -14.52 7.08 -0.30
C CYS A 45 -14.82 8.46 -0.89
N ALA A 46 -15.53 8.47 -2.02
CA ALA A 46 -16.10 9.65 -2.63
C ALA A 46 -17.62 9.50 -2.52
N ALA A 47 -18.15 10.03 -1.42
CA ALA A 47 -19.51 10.51 -1.28
C ALA A 47 -19.40 11.92 -0.68
#